data_AF-A0AAJ6K4Z0-F1
#
_entry.id   AF-A0AAJ6K4Z0-F1
#
_cell.length_a   1.000
_cell.length_b   1.000
_cell.length_c   1.000
_cell.angle_alpha   90.00
_cell.angle_beta   90.00
_cell.angle_gamma   90.00
#
_symmetry.space_group_name_H-M   'P 1'
#
loop_
_entity.id
_entity.type
_entity.pdbx_description
1 polymer ?
#
loop_
_entity_poly.entity_id
_entity_poly.type
_entity_poly.pdbx_seq_one_letter_code
_entity_poly.pdbx_strand_id
1 'polypeptide(L)' 'MFGNLAVGTHAAVLLVIMLLEVGALVVLWRDRTRSQLAKVVWTVVVVVLPVLGALGFLLNWALGRLADRLNRAH' A
#
# COMPACT_ATOMS: atom_id res chain seq x y z
N MET A 1 21.92 17.31 1.82
CA MET A 1 22.22 15.88 1.51
C MET A 1 21.16 14.90 2.03
N PHE A 2 20.34 15.22 3.04
CA PHE A 2 19.30 14.31 3.56
C PHE A 2 18.07 14.10 2.64
N GLY A 3 17.82 14.99 1.68
CA GLY A 3 16.66 14.89 0.77
C GLY A 3 16.71 13.67 -0.16
N ASN A 4 17.89 13.33 -0.71
CA ASN A 4 18.03 12.16 -1.59
C ASN A 4 17.98 10.83 -0.82
N LEU A 5 18.44 10.80 0.44
CA LEU A 5 18.32 9.64 1.32
C LEU A 5 16.86 9.36 1.67
N ALA A 6 16.07 10.40 1.98
CA ALA A 6 14.65 10.26 2.27
C ALA A 6 13.88 9.67 1.08
N VAL A 7 14.10 10.19 -0.14
CA VAL A 7 13.46 9.65 -1.36
C VAL A 7 13.90 8.20 -1.63
N GLY A 8 15.19 7.90 -1.47
CA GLY A 8 15.72 6.54 -1.63
C GLY A 8 15.16 5.53 -0.63
N THR A 9 14.99 5.93 0.63
CA THR A 9 14.42 5.06 1.68
C THR A 9 12.92 4.79 1.43
N HIS A 10 12.14 5.80 1.02
CA HIS A 10 10.73 5.57 0.70
C HIS A 10 10.56 4.65 -0.52
N ALA A 11 11.39 4.82 -1.55
CA ALA A 11 11.40 3.93 -2.70
C ALA A 11 11.78 2.49 -2.32
N ALA A 12 12.76 2.31 -1.43
CA ALA A 12 13.14 0.99 -0.93
C ALA A 12 12.00 0.32 -0.16
N VAL A 13 11.29 1.06 0.70
CA VAL A 13 10.12 0.53 1.43
C VAL A 13 9.02 0.11 0.45
N LEU A 14 8.69 0.94 -0.53
CA LEU A 14 7.70 0.60 -1.56
C LEU A 14 8.11 -0.65 -2.36
N LEU A 15 9.39 -0.75 -2.72
CA LEU A 15 9.92 -1.93 -3.40
C LEU A 15 9.78 -3.19 -2.53
N VAL A 16 10.11 -3.11 -1.25
CA VAL A 16 9.96 -4.23 -0.32
C VAL A 16 8.50 -4.66 -0.21
N ILE A 17 7.57 -3.71 -0.04
CA ILE A 17 6.14 -3.99 0.00
C ILE A 17 5.70 -4.70 -1.29
N MET A 18 6.10 -4.18 -2.45
CA MET A 18 5.75 -4.77 -3.74
C MET A 18 6.31 -6.18 -3.92
N LEU A 19 7.55 -6.44 -3.47
CA LEU A 19 8.15 -7.77 -3.48
C LEU A 19 7.41 -8.74 -2.55
N LEU A 20 6.97 -8.27 -1.39
CA LEU A 20 6.17 -9.08 -0.46
C LEU A 20 4.80 -9.44 -1.05
N GLU A 21 4.14 -8.51 -1.75
CA GLU A 21 2.87 -8.78 -2.42
C GLU A 21 3.02 -9.82 -3.53
N VAL A 22 4.01 -9.64 -4.40
CA VAL A 22 4.30 -10.60 -5.47
C VAL A 22 4.65 -11.96 -4.87
N GLY A 23 5.49 -12.00 -3.83
CA GLY A 23 5.83 -13.21 -3.10
C GLY A 23 4.61 -13.91 -2.49
N ALA A 24 3.72 -13.15 -1.86
CA ALA A 24 2.47 -13.67 -1.29
C ALA A 24 1.58 -14.30 -2.38
N LEU A 25 1.41 -13.63 -3.52
CA LEU A 25 0.63 -14.17 -4.64
C LEU A 25 1.28 -15.43 -5.23
N VAL A 26 2.60 -15.44 -5.41
CA VAL A 26 3.32 -16.61 -5.91
C VAL A 26 3.13 -17.81 -4.98
N VAL A 27 3.31 -17.63 -3.67
CA VAL A 27 3.13 -18.71 -2.68
C VAL A 27 1.69 -19.20 -2.66
N LEU A 28 0.72 -18.29 -2.65
CA LEU A 28 -0.71 -18.59 -2.66
C LEU A 28 -1.11 -19.46 -3.86
N TRP A 29 -0.64 -19.10 -5.05
CA TRP A 29 -0.99 -19.80 -6.28
C TRP A 29 -0.22 -21.11 -6.45
N ARG A 30 1.01 -21.18 -5.93
CA ARG A 30 1.85 -22.39 -5.93
C ARG A 30 1.27 -23.49 -5.04
N ASP A 31 0.61 -23.14 -3.94
CA ASP A 31 0.00 -24.11 -3.03
C ASP A 31 -1.13 -24.90 -3.73
N ARG A 32 -0.97 -26.22 -3.87
CA ARG A 32 -1.95 -27.09 -4.52
C ARG A 32 -3.03 -27.64 -3.57
N THR A 33 -2.90 -27.40 -2.27
CA THR A 33 -3.81 -27.95 -1.25
C THR A 33 -5.04 -27.08 -1.02
N ARG A 34 -4.97 -25.80 -1.40
CA ARG A 34 -6.06 -24.81 -1.22
C ARG A 34 -7.09 -24.91 -2.34
N SER A 35 -8.36 -24.72 -1.98
CA SER A 35 -9.44 -24.61 -2.96
C SER A 35 -9.28 -23.38 -3.85
N GLN A 36 -9.82 -23.46 -5.07
CA GLN A 36 -9.78 -22.35 -6.04
C GLN A 36 -10.45 -21.08 -5.49
N LEU A 37 -11.60 -21.23 -4.81
CA LEU A 37 -12.29 -20.11 -4.18
C LEU A 37 -11.39 -19.40 -3.16
N ALA A 38 -10.72 -20.17 -2.29
CA ALA A 38 -9.82 -19.59 -1.29
C ALA A 38 -8.67 -18.82 -1.95
N LYS A 39 -8.10 -19.30 -3.06
CA LYS A 39 -7.06 -18.58 -3.81
C LYS A 39 -7.54 -17.26 -4.37
N VAL A 40 -8.74 -17.23 -4.95
CA VAL A 40 -9.32 -16.00 -5.49
C VAL A 40 -9.58 -14.99 -4.38
N VAL A 41 -10.22 -15.41 -3.29
CA VAL A 41 -10.49 -14.53 -2.13
C VAL A 41 -9.20 -13.94 -1.58
N TRP A 42 -8.16 -14.76 -1.37
CA TRP A 42 -6.88 -14.27 -0.86
C TRP A 42 -6.14 -13.37 -1.84
N THR A 43 -6.27 -13.62 -3.15
CA THR A 43 -5.72 -12.71 -4.18
C THR A 43 -6.36 -11.33 -4.07
N VAL A 44 -7.69 -11.26 -3.92
CA VAL A 44 -8.41 -10.01 -3.70
C VAL A 44 -7.93 -9.32 -2.43
N VAL A 45 -7.80 -10.05 -1.32
CA VAL A 45 -7.32 -9.47 -0.05
C VAL A 45 -5.93 -8.87 -0.19
N VAL A 46 -4.99 -9.61 -0.79
CA VAL A 46 -3.60 -9.14 -0.99
C VAL A 46 -3.56 -7.87 -1.83
N VAL A 47 -4.39 -7.77 -2.88
CA VAL A 47 -4.41 -6.60 -3.77
C VAL A 47 -5.17 -5.42 -3.16
N VAL A 48 -6.22 -5.66 -2.37
CA VAL A 48 -7.07 -4.57 -1.83
C VAL A 48 -6.41 -3.88 -0.63
N LEU A 49 -5.68 -4.61 0.21
CA LEU A 49 -4.98 -4.03 1.37
C LEU A 49 -4.09 -2.82 1.06
N PRO A 50 -3.15 -2.86 0.09
CA PRO A 50 -2.33 -1.70 -0.27
C PRO A 50 -3.18 -0.55 -0.82
N VAL A 51 -4.24 -0.86 -1.58
CA VAL A 51 -5.15 0.15 -2.14
C VAL A 51 -5.85 0.90 -1.02
N LEU A 52 -6.35 0.20 -0.01
CA LEU A 52 -6.95 0.82 1.17
C LEU A 52 -5.94 1.69 1.94
N GLY A 53 -4.70 1.23 2.09
CA GLY A 53 -3.62 2.01 2.68
C GLY A 53 -3.35 3.31 1.91
N ALA A 54 -3.23 3.22 0.58
CA ALA A 54 -3.04 4.38 -0.29
C ALA A 54 -4.22 5.36 -0.23
N LEU A 55 -5.45 4.85 -0.24
CA LEU A 55 -6.65 5.68 -0.10
C LEU A 55 -6.70 6.39 1.26
N GLY A 56 -6.40 5.68 2.35
CA GLY A 56 -6.32 6.26 3.69
C GLY A 56 -5.28 7.38 3.78
N PHE A 57 -4.11 7.17 3.18
CA PHE A 57 -3.07 8.19 3.09
C PHE A 57 -3.55 9.42 2.31
N LEU A 58 -4.16 9.23 1.14
CA LEU A 58 -4.68 10.31 0.30
C LEU A 58 -5.76 11.13 1.02
N LEU A 59 -6.67 10.45 1.72
CA LEU A 59 -7.71 11.10 2.51
C LEU A 59 -7.10 11.91 3.66
N ASN A 60 -6.17 11.33 4.41
CA ASN A 60 -5.49 12.04 5.50
C ASN A 60 -4.72 13.27 4.98
N TRP A 61 -4.04 13.13 3.85
CA TRP A 61 -3.35 14.24 3.20
C TRP A 61 -4.31 15.35 2.75
N ALA A 62 -5.43 14.97 2.12
CA ALA A 62 -6.43 15.93 1.67
C ALA A 62 -7.06 16.68 2.84
N LEU A 63 -7.42 15.98 3.92
CA LEU A 63 -7.97 16.57 5.14
C LEU A 63 -6.98 17.52 5.81
N GLY A 64 -5.71 17.13 5.94
CA GLY A 64 -4.66 18.02 6.45
C GLY A 64 -4.52 19.29 5.62
N ARG A 65 -4.52 19.16 4.29
CA ARG A 65 -4.45 20.30 3.38
C ARG A 65 -5.66 21.24 3.47
N LEU A 66 -6.85 20.69 3.73
CA LEU A 66 -8.06 21.49 3.94
C LEU A 66 -8.01 22.22 5.28
N ALA A 67 -7.58 21.55 6.35
CA ALA A 67 -7.37 22.17 7.66
C ALA A 67 -6.37 23.33 7.59
N ASP A 68 -5.25 23.15 6.89
CA ASP A 68 -4.23 24.20 6.67
C ASP A 68 -4.77 25.41 5.88
N ARG A 69 -5.78 25.21 5.03
CA ARG A 69 -6.43 26.30 4.29
C ARG A 69 -7.40 27.06 5.17
N LEU A 70 -8.22 26.34 5.95
CA LEU A 70 -9.17 26.94 6.89
C LEU A 70 -8.44 27.77 7.96
N ASN A 71 -7.35 27.24 8.52
CA ASN A 71 -6.57 27.91 9.55
C ASN A 71 -5.83 29.17 9.06
N ARG A 72 -5.65 29.33 7.74
CA ARG A 72 -5.06 30.53 7.13
C ARG A 72 -6.09 31.57 6.68
N ALA A 73 -7.36 31.17 6.58
CA ALA A 73 -8.45 32.05 6.21
C ALA A 73 -9.07 32.77 7.42
N HIS A 74 -8.64 32.41 8.63
CA HIS A 74 -9.04 32.96 9.92
C HIS A 74 -7.83 33.65 10.55
#